data_AF-A0A3P1X880-F1
#
_entry.id   AF-A0A3P1X880-F1
#
_cell.length_a   1.000
_cell.length_b   1.000
_cell.length_c   1.000
_cell.angle_alpha   90.00
_cell.angle_beta   90.00
_cell.angle_gamma   90.00
#
_symmetry.space_group_name_H-M   'P 1'
#
loop_
_entity.id
_entity.type
_entity.pdbx_description
1 polymer ?
#
loop_
_entity_poly.entity_id
_entity_poly.type
_entity_poly.pdbx_seq_one_letter_code
_entity_poly.pdbx_strand_id
1 'polypeptide(L)'
;TVAPSNATDKSLTWSSDNPQVASVDANGLVTIHKKGKARVTARANDGSGRYDACDFNVIMTVGNETVDGLRVYAAGSALYLTLPTAETVHIYNVHGAMVKTLFLSAGDH
;
A
#
# COMPACT_ATOMS: atom_id res chain seq x y z
N THR A 1 6.31 -14.07 -13.65
CA THR A 1 6.09 -14.63 -15.01
C THR A 1 6.26 -16.13 -14.96
N VAL A 2 5.51 -16.91 -15.75
CA VAL A 2 5.62 -18.38 -15.76
C VAL A 2 6.74 -18.81 -16.71
N ALA A 3 7.68 -19.61 -16.22
CA ALA A 3 8.79 -20.17 -16.98
C ALA A 3 8.84 -21.71 -16.80
N PRO A 4 9.23 -22.48 -17.84
CA PRO A 4 9.67 -22.02 -19.15
C PRO A 4 8.51 -21.50 -20.03
N SER A 5 8.82 -20.68 -21.03
CA SER A 5 7.81 -20.03 -21.88
C SER A 5 7.00 -21.02 -22.73
N ASN A 6 7.43 -22.28 -22.85
CA ASN A 6 6.72 -23.36 -23.53
C ASN A 6 5.99 -24.31 -22.57
N ALA A 7 5.74 -23.92 -21.32
CA ALA A 7 4.90 -24.70 -20.41
C ALA A 7 3.54 -25.01 -21.06
N THR A 8 3.14 -26.29 -20.99
CA THR A 8 1.90 -26.81 -21.57
C THR A 8 0.66 -26.19 -20.94
N ASP A 9 0.72 -25.91 -19.64
CA ASP A 9 -0.29 -25.15 -18.91
C ASP A 9 0.39 -23.95 -18.23
N LYS A 10 -0.10 -22.75 -18.54
CA LYS A 10 0.37 -21.48 -17.95
C LYS A 10 -0.64 -20.88 -16.99
N SER A 11 -1.75 -21.58 -16.74
CA SER A 11 -2.78 -21.12 -15.84
C SER A 11 -2.28 -21.13 -14.40
N LEU A 12 -2.68 -20.11 -13.66
CA LEU A 12 -2.35 -19.91 -12.26
C LEU A 12 -3.64 -19.87 -11.45
N THR A 13 -3.62 -20.50 -10.28
CA THR A 13 -4.61 -20.25 -9.24
C THR A 13 -4.05 -19.21 -8.28
N TRP A 14 -4.81 -18.14 -8.06
CA TRP A 14 -4.46 -17.06 -7.15
C TRP A 14 -5.22 -17.19 -5.82
N SER A 15 -4.56 -16.87 -4.72
CA SER A 15 -5.19 -16.78 -3.41
C SER A 15 -4.55 -15.70 -2.54
N SER A 16 -5.31 -15.22 -1.56
CA SER A 16 -4.82 -14.32 -0.50
C SER A 16 -5.13 -14.94 0.85
N ASP A 17 -4.17 -14.88 1.79
CA ASP A 17 -4.39 -15.33 3.16
C ASP A 17 -5.27 -14.36 3.98
N ASN A 18 -5.41 -13.12 3.52
CA ASN A 18 -6.23 -12.09 4.14
C ASN A 18 -6.91 -11.19 3.10
N PRO A 19 -7.99 -11.68 2.45
CA PRO A 19 -8.71 -10.93 1.41
C PRO A 19 -9.31 -9.61 1.88
N GLN A 20 -9.51 -9.45 3.19
CA GLN A 20 -10.00 -8.21 3.80
C GLN A 20 -8.95 -7.10 3.83
N VAL A 21 -7.66 -7.43 3.68
CA VAL A 21 -6.55 -6.48 3.56
C VAL A 21 -6.15 -6.31 2.10
N ALA A 22 -5.91 -7.42 1.40
CA ALA A 22 -5.62 -7.43 -0.03
C ALA A 22 -6.31 -8.63 -0.69
N SER A 23 -7.22 -8.39 -1.63
CA SER A 23 -7.85 -9.44 -2.43
C SER A 23 -7.13 -9.60 -3.75
N VAL A 24 -7.19 -10.79 -4.35
CA VAL A 24 -6.68 -11.06 -5.70
C VAL A 24 -7.78 -11.70 -6.54
N ASP A 25 -7.95 -11.28 -7.79
CA ASP A 25 -8.90 -11.89 -8.72
C ASP A 25 -8.27 -13.08 -9.49
N ALA A 26 -9.08 -13.75 -10.32
CA ALA A 26 -8.61 -14.89 -11.11
C ALA A 26 -7.53 -14.54 -12.14
N ASN A 27 -7.40 -13.27 -12.52
CA ASN A 27 -6.39 -12.77 -13.45
C ASN A 27 -5.09 -12.33 -12.74
N GLY A 28 -5.07 -12.35 -11.40
CA GLY A 28 -3.93 -11.89 -10.60
C GLY A 28 -3.95 -10.39 -10.29
N LEU A 29 -5.06 -9.68 -10.52
CA LEU A 29 -5.19 -8.28 -10.11
C LEU A 29 -5.39 -8.22 -8.60
N VAL A 30 -4.44 -7.58 -7.91
CA VAL A 30 -4.50 -7.38 -6.46
C VAL A 30 -5.15 -6.03 -6.14
N THR A 31 -6.17 -6.04 -5.29
CA THR A 31 -6.87 -4.85 -4.78
C THR A 31 -6.62 -4.71 -3.28
N ILE A 32 -6.18 -3.51 -2.86
CA ILE A 32 -5.93 -3.18 -1.46
C ILE A 32 -7.18 -2.56 -0.83
N HIS A 33 -7.58 -3.04 0.34
CA HIS A 33 -8.82 -2.64 1.02
C HIS A 33 -8.59 -1.85 2.30
N LYS A 34 -7.69 -2.32 3.17
CA LYS A 34 -7.39 -1.64 4.45
C LYS A 34 -5.96 -1.89 4.92
N LYS A 35 -5.51 -1.09 5.88
CA LYS A 35 -4.22 -1.25 6.56
C LYS A 35 -4.09 -2.66 7.15
N GLY A 36 -2.94 -3.29 6.97
CA GLY A 36 -2.66 -4.63 7.48
C GLY A 36 -1.63 -5.37 6.65
N LYS A 37 -1.46 -6.66 6.96
CA LYS A 37 -0.61 -7.58 6.20
C LYS A 37 -1.46 -8.63 5.49
N ALA A 38 -1.07 -8.96 4.27
CA ALA A 38 -1.64 -10.03 3.48
C ALA A 38 -0.55 -10.64 2.59
N ARG A 39 -0.61 -11.94 2.36
CA ARG A 39 0.23 -12.64 1.40
C ARG A 39 -0.62 -13.16 0.25
N VAL A 40 -0.26 -12.75 -0.97
CA VAL A 40 -0.89 -13.22 -2.20
C VAL A 40 -0.01 -14.29 -2.82
N THR A 41 -0.60 -15.44 -3.16
CA THR A 41 0.09 -16.61 -3.71
C THR A 41 -0.42 -16.90 -5.12
N ALA A 42 0.51 -17.11 -6.05
CA ALA A 42 0.25 -17.65 -7.38
C ALA A 42 0.72 -19.10 -7.44
N ARG A 43 -0.18 -20.04 -7.72
CA ARG A 43 0.13 -21.47 -7.82
C ARG A 43 -0.02 -21.97 -9.25
N ALA A 44 0.98 -22.70 -9.74
CA ALA A 44 0.92 -23.34 -11.06
C ALA A 44 -0.06 -24.52 -11.05
N ASN A 45 -0.91 -24.60 -12.07
CA ASN A 45 -1.90 -25.65 -12.23
C ASN A 45 -1.40 -26.85 -13.06
N ASP A 46 -0.18 -26.77 -13.60
CA ASP A 46 0.48 -27.78 -14.44
C ASP A 46 0.87 -29.09 -13.70
N GLY A 47 0.45 -29.24 -12.43
CA GLY A 47 0.79 -30.37 -11.58
C GLY A 47 2.21 -30.33 -10.98
N SER A 48 3.03 -29.34 -11.31
CA SER A 48 4.40 -29.22 -10.79
C SER A 48 4.46 -28.91 -9.28
N GLY A 49 3.34 -28.44 -8.71
CA GLY A 49 3.28 -27.99 -7.33
C GLY A 49 4.03 -26.68 -7.06
N ARG A 50 4.56 -26.01 -8.09
CA ARG A 50 5.26 -24.74 -7.93
C ARG A 50 4.30 -23.60 -7.61
N TYR A 51 4.78 -22.69 -6.79
CA TYR A 51 4.09 -21.44 -6.47
C TYR A 51 5.11 -20.36 -6.17
N ASP A 52 4.66 -19.11 -6.21
CA ASP A 52 5.39 -17.95 -5.73
C ASP A 52 4.44 -17.04 -4.95
N ALA A 53 4.98 -16.19 -4.08
CA ALA A 53 4.18 -15.35 -3.21
C ALA A 53 4.76 -13.94 -3.05
N CYS A 54 3.87 -12.97 -2.86
CA CYS A 54 4.20 -11.59 -2.57
C CYS A 54 3.54 -11.17 -1.26
N ASP A 55 4.35 -10.62 -0.35
CA ASP A 55 3.88 -10.08 0.92
C ASP A 55 3.53 -8.60 0.78
N PHE A 56 2.28 -8.26 1.12
CA PHE A 56 1.78 -6.90 1.21
C PHE A 56 1.81 -6.43 2.65
N ASN A 57 2.49 -5.30 2.89
CA ASN A 57 2.43 -4.57 4.14
C ASN A 57 1.77 -3.20 3.87
N VAL A 58 0.44 -3.18 3.95
CA VAL A 58 -0.37 -2.00 3.67
C VAL A 58 -0.33 -1.08 4.88
N ILE A 59 0.36 0.05 4.75
CA ILE A 59 0.51 1.03 5.84
C ILE A 59 -0.60 2.09 5.84
N MET A 60 -1.21 2.35 4.68
CA MET A 60 -2.28 3.33 4.47
C MET A 60 -3.09 2.94 3.22
N THR A 61 -4.39 3.24 3.21
CA THR A 61 -5.30 2.96 2.07
C THR A 61 -5.88 4.20 1.42
N VAL A 62 -5.53 5.37 1.97
CA VAL A 62 -5.84 6.65 1.38
C VAL A 62 -4.71 6.97 0.41
N GLY A 63 -5.05 7.23 -0.86
CA GLY A 63 -4.11 7.81 -1.83
C GLY A 63 -3.81 9.26 -1.48
N ASN A 64 -3.03 9.96 -2.31
CA ASN A 64 -2.91 11.41 -2.17
C ASN A 64 -4.30 12.02 -2.40
N GLU A 65 -4.92 12.54 -1.34
CA GLU A 65 -6.16 13.30 -1.45
C GLU A 65 -5.84 14.79 -1.52
N THR A 66 -6.51 15.49 -2.43
CA THR A 66 -6.48 16.95 -2.44
C THR A 66 -7.37 17.43 -1.30
N VAL A 67 -6.73 17.91 -0.24
CA VAL A 67 -7.43 18.56 0.87
C VAL A 67 -7.49 20.06 0.57
N ASP A 68 -8.69 20.58 0.32
CA ASP A 68 -8.86 22.01 0.06
C ASP A 68 -8.42 22.83 1.29
N GLY A 69 -7.61 23.86 1.06
CA GLY A 69 -7.02 24.68 2.12
C GLY A 69 -5.78 24.11 2.83
N LEU A 70 -5.38 22.85 2.59
CA LEU A 70 -4.11 22.31 3.09
C LEU A 70 -2.94 22.98 2.36
N ARG A 71 -1.94 23.45 3.10
CA ARG A 71 -0.70 24.01 2.53
C ARG A 71 0.52 23.39 3.18
N VAL A 72 1.50 23.02 2.37
CA VAL A 72 2.83 22.57 2.81
C VAL A 72 3.88 23.33 2.00
N TYR A 73 4.75 24.07 2.66
CA TYR A 73 5.82 24.81 1.99
C TYR A 73 7.03 25.00 2.90
N ALA A 74 8.21 25.17 2.31
CA ALA A 74 9.42 25.48 3.05
C ALA A 74 9.77 26.97 2.88
N ALA A 75 10.04 27.67 3.98
CA ALA A 75 10.54 29.04 3.97
C ALA A 75 11.45 29.27 5.19
N GLY A 76 12.47 30.12 5.07
CA GLY A 76 13.32 30.48 6.21
C GLY A 76 13.99 29.30 6.94
N SER A 77 14.27 28.19 6.24
CA SER A 77 14.78 26.92 6.82
C SER A 77 13.78 26.16 7.72
N ALA A 78 12.51 26.54 7.70
CA ALA A 78 11.42 25.82 8.36
C ALA A 78 10.47 25.21 7.32
N LEU A 79 9.81 24.13 7.71
CA LEU A 79 8.67 23.57 6.98
C LEU A 79 7.40 24.07 7.66
N TYR A 80 6.50 24.65 6.87
CA TYR A 80 5.21 25.17 7.30
C TYR A 80 4.08 24.26 6.86
N LEU A 81 3.08 24.12 7.72
CA LEU A 81 1.89 23.33 7.48
C LEU A 81 0.63 24.10 7.91
N THR A 82 -0.29 24.33 6.98
CA THR A 82 -1.62 24.89 7.30
C THR A 82 -2.65 23.77 7.23
N LEU A 83 -3.37 23.51 8.33
CA LEU A 83 -4.44 22.51 8.39
C LEU A 83 -5.83 23.17 8.36
N PRO A 84 -6.75 22.76 7.47
CA PRO A 84 -8.11 23.30 7.45
C PRO A 84 -8.95 22.79 8.64
N THR A 85 -8.64 21.61 9.16
CA THR A 85 -9.28 20.98 10.31
C THR A 85 -8.22 20.41 11.25
N ALA A 86 -8.57 20.18 12.52
CA ALA A 86 -7.65 19.52 13.43
C ALA A 86 -7.40 18.08 12.99
N GLU A 87 -6.14 17.69 12.85
CA GLU A 87 -5.74 16.37 12.37
C GLU A 87 -4.49 15.85 13.07
N THR A 88 -4.32 14.53 13.02
CA THR A 88 -3.07 13.87 13.44
C THR A 88 -2.16 13.75 12.22
N VAL A 89 -0.99 14.38 12.27
CA VAL A 89 -0.01 14.39 11.18
C VAL A 89 1.11 13.42 11.49
N HIS A 90 1.37 12.49 10.57
CA HIS A 90 2.48 11.55 10.66
C HIS A 90 3.59 11.95 9.69
N ILE A 91 4.81 12.08 10.21
CA ILE A 91 6.01 12.36 9.43
C ILE A 91 6.79 11.05 9.29
N TYR A 92 7.12 10.70 8.05
CA TYR A 92 7.90 9.51 7.72
C TYR A 92 9.23 9.92 7.06
N ASN A 93 10.27 9.12 7.23
CA ASN A 93 11.51 9.29 6.47
C ASN A 93 11.37 8.68 5.06
N VAL A 94 12.39 8.87 4.23
CA VAL A 94 12.43 8.33 2.85
C VAL A 94 12.41 6.80 2.76
N HIS A 95 12.66 6.10 3.87
CA HIS A 95 12.57 4.64 3.98
C HIS A 95 11.19 4.18 4.49
N GLY A 96 10.23 5.10 4.65
CA GLY A 96 8.88 4.80 5.13
C GLY A 96 8.77 4.55 6.63
N ALA A 97 9.84 4.77 7.42
CA ALA A 97 9.76 4.65 8.86
C ALA A 97 9.18 5.93 9.47
N MET A 98 8.23 5.79 10.40
CA MET A 98 7.61 6.91 11.09
C MET A 98 8.63 7.60 12.01
N VAL A 99 8.82 8.90 11.82
CA VAL A 99 9.74 9.73 12.59
C VAL A 99 9.01 10.48 13.70
N LYS A 100 7.79 10.97 13.41
CA LYS A 100 7.05 11.79 14.36
C LYS A 100 5.55 11.72 14.15
N THR A 101 4.81 11.81 15.25
CA THR A 101 3.36 12.04 15.28
C THR A 101 3.11 13.41 15.89
N LEU A 102 2.32 14.24 15.21
CA LEU A 102 1.89 15.55 15.68
C LEU A 102 0.37 15.58 15.81
N PHE A 103 -0.12 16.13 16.92
CA PHE A 103 -1.54 16.37 17.14
C PHE A 103 -1.79 17.87 17.00
N LEU A 104 -2.30 18.29 15.85
CA LEU A 104 -2.35 19.69 15.47
C LEU A 104 -3.80 20.18 15.35
N SER A 105 -4.04 21.40 15.80
CA SER A 105 -5.31 22.10 15.55
C SER A 105 -5.39 22.58 14.10
N ALA A 106 -6.58 23.00 13.66
CA ALA A 106 -6.68 23.81 12.44
C ALA A 106 -5.82 25.08 12.55
N GLY A 107 -5.28 25.56 11.43
CA GLY A 107 -4.41 26.73 11.34
C GLY A 107 -2.97 26.41 10.93
N ASP A 108 -2.10 27.42 11.07
CA ASP A 108 -0.70 27.38 10.64
C ASP A 108 0.22 26.82 11.74
N HIS A 109 1.16 25.97 11.35
CA HIS A 109 2.20 25.33 12.18
C HIS A 109 3.58 25.36 11.53
#